data_AF-A0A1Y3B0F2-F1
#
_entry.id   AF-A0A1Y3B0F2-F1
#
_cell.length_a   1.000
_cell.length_b   1.000
_cell.length_c   1.000
_cell.angle_alpha   90.00
_cell.angle_beta   90.00
_cell.angle_gamma   90.00
#
_symmetry.space_group_name_H-M   'P 1'
#
loop_
_entity.id
_entity.type
_entity.pdbx_description
1 polymer ?
#
loop_
_entity_poly.entity_id
_entity_poly.type
_entity_poly.pdbx_seq_one_letter_code
_entity_poly.pdbx_strand_id
1 'polypeptide(L)'
;STLLEQHYQLDPLVDNLKFLQNGIRQGRKKFSFGDLLLQFHRTFRITFISQYKSFLMQFIYFFFVIILINTFFDSKMTHANTCYSLESDDSFRNVTCRDKLYADALADDYKMNQWFFVILISMSMVSINSLIFDPILKVFRNEHRNRWYSLTTFFFPFMLIRSLQLTIVSLFIALCEYFTVDHLYIDNYHLNWTRFGNFFYFIWLNNCFQQSVGYLLCIIFLGKVEVAVVSSYIVVLCQQFFTGYMFNPYKMKTLPRIILRISEVLSFKTIPNGLMYTIYGLDRCEDET
;
A
#
# COMPACT_ATOMS: atom_id res chain seq x y z
N SER A 1 6.24 -42.32 26.86
CA SER A 1 6.25 -43.32 25.79
C SER A 1 7.21 -42.84 24.72
N THR A 2 8.28 -43.60 24.49
CA THR A 2 9.35 -43.25 23.55
C THR A 2 8.93 -43.63 22.13
N LEU A 3 9.41 -42.89 21.13
CA LEU A 3 9.16 -43.15 19.70
C LEU A 3 9.42 -44.61 19.28
N LEU A 4 10.39 -45.25 19.93
CA LEU A 4 10.74 -46.66 19.73
C LEU A 4 9.61 -47.61 20.13
N GLU A 5 8.94 -47.31 21.24
CA GLU A 5 7.83 -48.09 21.79
C GLU A 5 6.60 -48.03 20.87
N GLN A 6 6.35 -46.85 20.28
CA GLN A 6 5.30 -46.67 19.27
C GLN A 6 5.63 -47.38 17.96
N HIS A 7 6.91 -47.40 17.56
CA HIS A 7 7.33 -48.10 16.35
C HIS A 7 7.11 -49.62 16.45
N TYR A 8 7.51 -50.23 17.58
CA TYR A 8 7.28 -51.65 17.85
C TYR A 8 5.78 -52.01 17.92
N GLN A 9 4.92 -51.09 18.35
CA GLN A 9 3.47 -51.29 18.37
C GLN A 9 2.82 -51.16 16.98
N LEU A 10 3.38 -50.31 16.11
CA LEU A 10 2.81 -50.05 14.78
C LEU A 10 3.27 -51.05 13.72
N ASP A 11 4.52 -51.55 13.78
CA ASP A 11 5.07 -52.49 12.80
C ASP A 11 4.17 -53.70 12.47
N PRO A 12 3.59 -54.41 13.45
CA PRO A 12 2.70 -55.55 13.16
C PRO A 12 1.32 -55.12 12.59
N LEU A 13 0.98 -53.83 12.67
CA LEU A 13 -0.28 -53.28 12.15
C LEU A 13 -0.11 -52.69 10.74
N VAL A 14 1.13 -52.53 10.24
CA VAL A 14 1.43 -51.96 8.92
C VAL A 14 0.79 -52.77 7.80
N ASP A 15 0.84 -54.09 7.87
CA ASP A 15 0.26 -54.99 6.86
C ASP A 15 -1.28 -54.94 6.83
N ASN A 16 -1.90 -54.48 7.93
CA ASN A 16 -3.34 -54.27 8.04
C ASN A 16 -3.78 -52.87 7.62
N LEU A 17 -2.84 -51.98 7.24
CA LEU A 17 -3.17 -50.65 6.77
C LEU A 17 -3.76 -50.72 5.37
N LYS A 18 -5.09 -50.60 5.29
CA LYS A 18 -5.76 -50.38 4.01
C LYS A 18 -5.59 -48.92 3.60
N PHE A 19 -5.14 -48.70 2.36
CA PHE A 19 -5.21 -47.38 1.75
C PHE A 19 -6.66 -46.91 1.75
N LEU A 20 -6.91 -45.78 2.43
CA LEU A 20 -8.21 -45.15 2.42
C LEU A 20 -8.47 -44.65 0.98
N GLN A 21 -9.29 -45.38 0.22
CA GLN A 21 -9.58 -45.12 -1.20
C GLN A 21 -10.06 -43.67 -1.45
N ASN A 22 -10.79 -43.13 -0.47
CA ASN A 22 -10.99 -41.70 -0.29
C ASN A 22 -10.14 -41.33 0.91
N GLY A 23 -9.03 -40.58 0.74
CA GLY A 23 -8.19 -40.14 1.86
C GLY A 23 -8.99 -39.57 3.03
N ILE A 24 -8.40 -39.47 4.24
CA ILE A 24 -9.08 -39.08 5.50
C ILE A 24 -10.21 -38.09 5.23
N ARG A 25 -11.48 -38.50 5.43
CA ARG A 25 -12.66 -37.63 5.19
C ARG A 25 -12.44 -36.29 5.88
N GLN A 26 -12.06 -35.28 5.09
CA GLN A 26 -11.81 -33.93 5.57
C GLN A 26 -13.16 -33.23 5.76
N GLY A 27 -13.84 -33.56 6.86
CA GLY A 27 -14.99 -32.77 7.30
C GLY A 27 -14.53 -31.34 7.57
N ARG A 28 -15.01 -30.38 6.78
CA ARG A 28 -14.74 -28.96 7.02
C ARG A 28 -15.58 -28.51 8.22
N LYS A 29 -14.96 -27.81 9.19
CA LYS A 29 -15.71 -27.18 10.29
C LYS A 29 -16.63 -26.12 9.68
N LYS A 30 -17.92 -26.17 10.01
CA LYS A 30 -18.88 -25.13 9.58
C LYS A 30 -18.54 -23.81 10.28
N PHE A 31 -18.98 -22.72 9.66
CA PHE A 31 -18.83 -21.39 10.24
C PHE A 31 -19.52 -21.31 11.61
N SER A 32 -18.85 -20.70 12.57
CA SER A 32 -19.37 -20.43 13.92
C SER A 32 -19.02 -19.00 14.33
N PHE A 33 -20.00 -18.27 14.85
CA PHE A 33 -19.79 -16.90 15.35
C PHE A 33 -18.87 -16.85 16.56
N GLY A 34 -18.88 -17.88 17.42
CA GLY A 34 -17.98 -17.95 18.57
C GLY A 34 -16.51 -18.01 18.14
N ASP A 35 -16.22 -18.82 17.12
CA ASP A 35 -14.87 -18.90 16.55
C ASP A 35 -14.46 -17.56 15.90
N LEU A 36 -15.41 -16.84 15.29
CA LEU A 36 -15.15 -15.54 14.66
C LEU A 36 -14.72 -14.50 15.69
N LEU A 37 -15.48 -14.36 16.79
CA LEU A 37 -15.15 -13.43 17.86
C LEU A 37 -13.81 -13.77 18.53
N LEU A 38 -13.53 -15.05 18.73
CA LEU A 38 -12.25 -15.51 19.24
C LEU A 38 -11.10 -15.10 18.29
N GLN A 39 -11.28 -15.26 16.98
CA GLN A 39 -10.27 -14.87 16.00
C GLN A 39 -10.09 -13.36 15.89
N PHE A 40 -11.15 -12.57 16.08
CA PHE A 40 -11.02 -11.11 16.24
C PHE A 40 -10.14 -10.76 17.43
N HIS A 41 -10.47 -11.29 18.62
CA HIS A 41 -9.69 -11.01 19.83
C HIS A 41 -8.22 -11.44 19.67
N ARG A 42 -7.99 -12.63 19.11
CA ARG A 42 -6.65 -13.18 18.89
C ARG A 42 -5.85 -12.31 17.92
N THR A 43 -6.40 -11.99 16.75
CA THR A 43 -5.71 -11.20 15.72
C THR A 43 -5.41 -9.79 16.23
N PHE A 44 -6.33 -9.20 17.01
CA PHE A 44 -6.15 -7.89 17.61
C PHE A 44 -4.98 -7.91 18.59
N ARG A 45 -4.96 -8.90 19.49
CA ARG A 45 -3.87 -9.08 20.46
C ARG A 45 -2.53 -9.36 19.77
N ILE A 46 -2.50 -10.17 18.73
CA ILE A 46 -1.25 -10.41 17.98
C ILE A 46 -0.74 -9.12 17.36
N THR A 47 -1.62 -8.38 16.69
CA THR A 47 -1.24 -7.18 15.93
C THR A 47 -0.81 -6.03 16.84
N PHE A 48 -1.61 -5.69 17.85
CA PHE A 48 -1.38 -4.49 18.67
C PHE A 48 -0.63 -4.73 19.97
N ILE A 49 -0.68 -5.94 20.55
CA ILE A 49 -0.06 -6.24 21.84
C ILE A 49 1.22 -7.05 21.64
N SER A 50 1.17 -8.16 20.89
CA SER A 50 2.34 -9.03 20.71
C SER A 50 3.37 -8.42 19.76
N GLN A 51 2.92 -7.82 18.66
CA GLN A 51 3.78 -7.23 17.62
C GLN A 51 3.92 -5.70 17.75
N TYR A 52 3.63 -5.13 18.93
CA TYR A 52 3.63 -3.69 19.14
C TYR A 52 4.96 -3.02 18.77
N LYS A 53 6.11 -3.68 19.02
CA LYS A 53 7.43 -3.16 18.64
C LYS A 53 7.55 -3.00 17.12
N SER A 54 7.17 -4.03 16.37
CA SER A 54 7.20 -3.98 14.89
C SER A 54 6.24 -2.92 14.36
N PHE A 55 5.09 -2.75 15.00
CA PHE A 55 4.16 -1.67 14.67
C PHE A 55 4.76 -0.28 14.94
N LEU A 56 5.33 -0.04 16.12
CA LEU A 56 5.96 1.25 16.47
C LEU A 56 7.17 1.58 15.57
N MET A 57 7.97 0.59 15.20
CA MET A 57 9.12 0.79 14.31
C MET A 57 8.70 1.26 12.90
N GLN A 58 7.47 0.99 12.46
CA GLN A 58 6.98 1.51 11.16
C GLN A 58 6.89 3.03 11.17
N PHE A 59 6.43 3.64 12.26
CA PHE A 59 6.35 5.11 12.38
C PHE A 59 7.72 5.75 12.29
N ILE A 60 8.69 5.21 13.04
CA ILE A 60 10.08 5.70 13.01
C ILE A 60 10.66 5.55 11.60
N TYR A 61 10.47 4.39 10.97
CA TYR A 61 10.95 4.13 9.62
C TYR A 61 10.37 5.13 8.60
N PHE A 62 9.05 5.29 8.56
CA PHE A 62 8.41 6.19 7.61
C PHE A 62 8.75 7.67 7.86
N PHE A 63 8.89 8.07 9.12
CA PHE A 63 9.33 9.42 9.46
C PHE A 63 10.73 9.73 8.88
N PHE A 64 11.69 8.83 9.06
CA PHE A 64 13.04 9.01 8.51
C PHE A 64 13.05 8.99 6.99
N VAL A 65 12.28 8.09 6.36
CA VAL A 65 12.18 8.02 4.89
C VAL A 65 11.62 9.32 4.32
N ILE A 66 10.54 9.85 4.90
CA ILE A 66 9.90 11.09 4.48
C ILE A 66 10.86 12.27 4.59
N ILE A 67 11.54 12.42 5.72
CA ILE A 67 12.53 13.50 5.90
C ILE A 67 13.65 13.36 4.88
N LEU A 68 14.20 12.15 4.70
CA LEU A 68 15.29 11.92 3.77
C LEU A 68 14.91 12.29 2.34
N ILE A 69 13.71 11.90 1.87
CA ILE A 69 13.22 12.27 0.54
C ILE A 69 13.15 13.79 0.41
N ASN A 70 12.50 14.46 1.36
CA ASN A 70 12.26 15.90 1.29
C ASN A 70 13.54 16.74 1.38
N THR A 71 14.65 16.20 1.94
CA THR A 71 15.95 16.90 1.93
C THR A 71 16.59 17.01 0.54
N PHE A 72 16.16 16.22 -0.45
CA PHE A 72 16.71 16.27 -1.81
C PHE A 72 16.06 17.33 -2.71
N PHE A 73 14.95 17.93 -2.28
CA PHE A 73 14.13 18.82 -3.10
C PHE A 73 13.99 20.21 -2.48
N ASP A 74 13.64 21.21 -3.30
CA ASP A 74 13.43 22.59 -2.82
C ASP A 74 12.19 22.66 -1.92
N SER A 75 12.32 23.26 -0.74
CA SER A 75 11.21 23.43 0.21
C SER A 75 10.07 24.28 -0.34
N LYS A 76 10.30 25.07 -1.39
CA LYS A 76 9.30 25.91 -2.05
C LYS A 76 8.58 25.22 -3.22
N MET A 77 8.78 23.92 -3.42
CA MET A 77 8.16 23.17 -4.52
C MET A 77 6.63 23.29 -4.57
N THR A 78 5.95 23.51 -3.44
CA THR A 78 4.49 23.68 -3.36
C THR A 78 4.02 25.11 -3.65
N HIS A 79 4.94 26.07 -3.73
CA HIS A 79 4.63 27.50 -3.89
C HIS A 79 4.42 27.89 -5.37
N ALA A 80 4.59 26.95 -6.30
CA ALA A 80 4.39 27.20 -7.72
C ALA A 80 2.93 27.59 -8.03
N ASN A 81 2.76 28.72 -8.73
CA ASN A 81 1.48 29.09 -9.33
C ASN A 81 1.42 28.52 -10.75
N THR A 82 0.57 27.51 -10.95
CA THR A 82 0.42 26.81 -12.23
C THR A 82 -0.86 27.17 -12.98
N CYS A 83 -1.69 28.05 -12.41
CA CYS A 83 -2.87 28.61 -13.07
C CYS A 83 -2.46 29.74 -14.02
N TYR A 84 -2.56 29.48 -15.31
CA TYR A 84 -2.36 30.47 -16.36
C TYR A 84 -3.58 30.44 -17.28
N SER A 85 -4.42 31.48 -17.24
CA SER A 85 -5.48 31.68 -18.23
C SER A 85 -4.90 31.69 -19.66
N LEU A 86 -5.56 30.96 -20.56
CA LEU A 86 -5.22 30.91 -21.99
C LEU A 86 -5.96 31.98 -22.82
N GLU A 87 -6.97 32.64 -22.22
CA GLU A 87 -7.94 33.52 -22.92
C GLU A 87 -7.93 34.99 -22.47
N SER A 88 -7.20 35.38 -21.42
CA SER A 88 -7.12 36.79 -21.04
C SER A 88 -5.97 37.50 -21.76
N ASP A 89 -6.24 37.94 -22.97
CA ASP A 89 -5.52 39.05 -23.58
C ASP A 89 -5.58 40.28 -22.64
N ASP A 90 -4.43 40.92 -22.49
CA ASP A 90 -4.19 42.27 -21.94
C ASP A 90 -4.09 42.54 -20.42
N SER A 91 -4.49 41.66 -19.49
CA SER A 91 -4.28 41.91 -18.04
C SER A 91 -3.04 41.24 -17.41
N PHE A 92 -2.49 40.18 -18.03
CA PHE A 92 -1.35 39.39 -17.51
C PHE A 92 0.03 39.83 -18.06
N ARG A 93 0.22 41.10 -18.44
CA ARG A 93 1.51 41.61 -18.94
C ARG A 93 2.66 41.69 -17.91
N ASN A 94 2.44 41.25 -16.66
CA ASN A 94 3.45 41.35 -15.58
C ASN A 94 4.19 40.05 -15.25
N VAL A 95 3.83 38.90 -15.84
CA VAL A 95 4.56 37.64 -15.59
C VAL A 95 5.66 37.50 -16.63
N THR A 96 6.92 37.52 -16.20
CA THR A 96 8.02 37.31 -17.14
C THR A 96 8.10 35.84 -17.54
N CYS A 97 8.62 35.57 -18.75
CA CYS A 97 8.92 34.19 -19.17
C CYS A 97 9.82 33.44 -18.15
N ARG A 98 10.64 34.18 -17.41
CA ARG A 98 11.51 33.64 -16.35
C ARG A 98 10.72 33.16 -15.14
N ASP A 99 9.68 33.90 -14.75
CA ASP A 99 8.82 33.52 -13.62
C ASP A 99 7.98 32.29 -13.96
N LYS A 100 7.47 32.22 -15.20
CA LYS A 100 6.77 31.03 -15.70
C LYS A 100 7.67 29.79 -15.72
N LEU A 101 8.89 29.94 -16.25
CA LEU A 101 9.87 28.85 -16.30
C LEU A 101 10.27 28.38 -14.89
N TYR A 102 10.37 29.31 -13.93
CA TYR A 102 10.67 28.97 -12.53
C TYR A 102 9.51 28.23 -11.85
N ALA A 103 8.26 28.66 -12.07
CA ALA A 103 7.09 27.97 -11.54
C ALA A 103 6.92 26.57 -12.14
N ASP A 104 7.18 26.40 -13.45
CA ASP A 104 7.16 25.09 -14.12
C ASP A 104 8.25 24.17 -13.53
N ALA A 105 9.45 24.69 -13.28
CA ALA A 105 10.52 23.92 -12.64
C ALA A 105 10.16 23.44 -11.23
N LEU A 106 9.55 24.30 -10.41
CA LEU A 106 9.09 23.93 -9.07
C LEU A 106 7.96 22.88 -9.10
N ALA A 107 7.05 22.99 -10.08
CA ALA A 107 5.99 21.99 -10.26
C ALA A 107 6.55 20.62 -10.69
N ASP A 108 7.58 20.61 -11.53
CA ASP A 108 8.30 19.39 -11.91
C ASP A 108 9.07 18.79 -10.73
N ASP A 109 9.73 19.62 -9.90
CA ASP A 109 10.37 19.18 -8.66
C ASP A 109 9.37 18.54 -7.71
N TYR A 110 8.19 19.15 -7.53
CA TYR A 110 7.12 18.58 -6.72
C TYR A 110 6.63 17.24 -7.26
N LYS A 111 6.44 17.14 -8.57
CA LYS A 111 6.04 15.90 -9.23
C LYS A 111 7.09 14.79 -9.03
N MET A 112 8.36 15.14 -9.11
CA MET A 112 9.47 14.21 -8.85
C MET A 112 9.50 13.80 -7.37
N ASN A 113 9.34 14.75 -6.43
CA ASN A 113 9.24 14.46 -5.00
C ASN A 113 8.09 13.47 -4.70
N GLN A 114 6.89 13.74 -5.21
CA GLN A 114 5.74 12.84 -5.06
C GLN A 114 6.00 11.45 -5.67
N TRP A 115 6.72 11.38 -6.79
CA TRP A 115 7.08 10.10 -7.39
C TRP A 115 8.01 9.29 -6.47
N PHE A 116 9.07 9.90 -5.94
CA PHE A 116 9.96 9.25 -4.96
C PHE A 116 9.24 8.85 -3.68
N PHE A 117 8.33 9.69 -3.21
CA PHE A 117 7.48 9.38 -2.06
C PHE A 117 6.59 8.16 -2.33
N VAL A 118 5.79 8.17 -3.41
CA VAL A 118 4.86 7.08 -3.73
C VAL A 118 5.60 5.77 -3.97
N ILE A 119 6.73 5.77 -4.69
CA ILE A 119 7.48 4.54 -4.97
C ILE A 119 8.06 3.95 -3.68
N LEU A 120 8.72 4.76 -2.84
CA LEU A 120 9.37 4.27 -1.62
C LEU A 120 8.34 3.78 -0.60
N ILE A 121 7.25 4.54 -0.37
CA ILE A 121 6.17 4.08 0.51
C ILE A 121 5.56 2.78 -0.01
N SER A 122 5.34 2.66 -1.32
CA SER A 122 4.77 1.45 -1.92
C SER A 122 5.69 0.24 -1.74
N MET A 123 6.99 0.40 -2.04
CA MET A 123 8.00 -0.64 -1.85
C MET A 123 8.00 -1.15 -0.40
N SER A 124 8.02 -0.23 0.57
CA SER A 124 8.05 -0.58 1.98
C SER A 124 6.75 -1.25 2.43
N MET A 125 5.59 -0.75 1.98
CA MET A 125 4.29 -1.31 2.33
C MET A 125 4.10 -2.73 1.81
N VAL A 126 4.46 -3.01 0.55
CA VAL A 126 4.35 -4.37 0.01
C VAL A 126 5.26 -5.32 0.80
N SER A 127 6.51 -4.93 1.04
CA SER A 127 7.50 -5.76 1.76
C SER A 127 7.10 -6.05 3.21
N ILE A 128 6.68 -5.03 3.96
CA ILE A 128 6.24 -5.19 5.35
C ILE A 128 5.05 -6.15 5.43
N ASN A 129 4.08 -6.02 4.51
CA ASN A 129 2.90 -6.90 4.49
C ASN A 129 3.27 -8.34 4.11
N SER A 130 4.17 -8.54 3.14
CA SER A 130 4.67 -9.87 2.78
C SER A 130 5.41 -10.56 3.94
N LEU A 131 6.27 -9.81 4.66
CA LEU A 131 7.04 -10.33 5.80
C LEU A 131 6.15 -10.74 6.97
N ILE A 132 5.12 -9.94 7.29
CA ILE A 132 4.25 -10.24 8.43
C ILE A 132 3.27 -11.38 8.09
N PHE A 133 2.85 -11.50 6.82
CA PHE A 133 1.84 -12.47 6.44
C PHE A 133 2.36 -13.91 6.35
N ASP A 134 3.61 -14.14 5.92
CA ASP A 134 4.17 -15.50 5.78
C ASP A 134 4.10 -16.37 7.06
N PRO A 135 4.58 -15.91 8.24
CA PRO A 135 4.50 -16.74 9.45
C PRO A 135 3.05 -17.00 9.88
N ILE A 136 2.16 -16.03 9.67
CA ILE A 136 0.73 -16.18 9.98
C ILE A 136 0.11 -17.23 9.06
N LEU A 137 0.45 -17.22 7.78
CA LEU A 137 -0.08 -18.16 6.79
C LEU A 137 0.40 -19.60 7.06
N LYS A 138 1.63 -19.78 7.57
CA LYS A 138 2.13 -21.08 8.05
C LYS A 138 1.31 -21.61 9.23
N VAL A 139 1.04 -20.77 10.23
CA VAL A 139 0.19 -21.12 11.38
C VAL A 139 -1.23 -21.45 10.93
N PHE A 140 -1.80 -20.60 10.06
CA PHE A 140 -3.13 -20.81 9.48
C PHE A 140 -3.25 -22.18 8.79
N ARG A 141 -2.28 -22.58 7.96
CA ARG A 141 -2.33 -23.90 7.29
C ARG A 141 -2.40 -25.06 8.27
N ASN A 142 -1.65 -24.97 9.36
CA ASN A 142 -1.63 -26.02 10.39
C ASN A 142 -2.96 -26.05 11.17
N GLU A 143 -3.45 -24.89 11.61
CA GLU A 143 -4.70 -24.79 12.37
C GLU A 143 -5.93 -25.16 11.53
N HIS A 144 -5.95 -24.75 10.26
CA HIS A 144 -7.00 -25.11 9.31
C HIS A 144 -6.97 -26.61 8.99
N ARG A 145 -5.79 -27.23 8.86
CA ARG A 145 -5.65 -28.68 8.73
C ARG A 145 -6.19 -29.42 9.97
N ASN A 146 -5.96 -28.86 11.15
CA ASN A 146 -6.48 -29.38 12.42
C ASN A 146 -7.96 -29.03 12.69
N ARG A 147 -8.61 -28.31 11.76
CA ARG A 147 -10.04 -27.97 11.81
C ARG A 147 -10.44 -27.10 13.01
N TRP A 148 -9.56 -26.19 13.43
CA TRP A 148 -9.86 -25.33 14.57
C TRP A 148 -10.98 -24.32 14.25
N TYR A 149 -11.03 -23.82 13.01
CA TYR A 149 -11.99 -22.83 12.53
C TYR A 149 -12.20 -22.96 11.00
N SER A 150 -13.24 -22.31 10.47
CA SER A 150 -13.49 -22.23 9.02
C SER A 150 -12.60 -21.18 8.34
N LEU A 151 -12.36 -21.32 7.03
CA LEU A 151 -11.57 -20.37 6.24
C LEU A 151 -12.01 -18.91 6.45
N THR A 152 -13.31 -18.66 6.33
CA THR A 152 -13.94 -17.33 6.44
C THR A 152 -13.72 -16.73 7.83
N THR A 153 -13.76 -17.55 8.86
CA THR A 153 -13.56 -17.15 10.26
C THR A 153 -12.16 -16.59 10.52
N PHE A 154 -11.17 -16.93 9.70
CA PHE A 154 -9.82 -16.39 9.79
C PHE A 154 -9.62 -15.13 8.94
N PHE A 155 -10.03 -15.17 7.67
CA PHE A 155 -9.75 -14.08 6.74
C PHE A 155 -10.49 -12.78 7.08
N PHE A 156 -11.75 -12.85 7.54
CA PHE A 156 -12.51 -11.64 7.89
C PHE A 156 -11.86 -10.85 9.04
N PRO A 157 -11.60 -11.46 10.21
CA PRO A 157 -10.92 -10.75 11.29
C PRO A 157 -9.52 -10.29 10.91
N PHE A 158 -8.77 -11.13 10.18
CA PHE A 158 -7.44 -10.80 9.69
C PHE A 158 -7.47 -9.54 8.84
N MET A 159 -8.29 -9.49 7.79
CA MET A 159 -8.33 -8.35 6.88
C MET A 159 -8.80 -7.07 7.58
N LEU A 160 -9.82 -7.15 8.43
CA LEU A 160 -10.34 -5.96 9.13
C LEU A 160 -9.32 -5.35 10.10
N ILE A 161 -8.69 -6.18 10.93
CA ILE A 161 -7.72 -5.69 11.92
C ILE A 161 -6.45 -5.16 11.24
N ARG A 162 -6.00 -5.81 10.17
CA ARG A 162 -4.85 -5.36 9.38
C ARG A 162 -5.15 -4.10 8.57
N SER A 163 -6.38 -3.93 8.10
CA SER A 163 -6.84 -2.68 7.48
C SER A 163 -6.89 -1.53 8.49
N LEU A 164 -7.31 -1.80 9.74
CA LEU A 164 -7.27 -0.80 10.82
C LEU A 164 -5.82 -0.36 11.13
N GLN A 165 -4.89 -1.32 11.25
CA GLN A 165 -3.47 -1.01 11.41
C GLN A 165 -2.96 -0.16 10.23
N LEU A 166 -3.26 -0.57 8.99
CA LEU A 166 -2.87 0.14 7.78
C LEU A 166 -3.38 1.58 7.77
N THR A 167 -4.61 1.79 8.23
CA THR A 167 -5.26 3.10 8.27
C THR A 167 -4.52 4.05 9.22
N ILE A 168 -4.14 3.57 10.41
CA ILE A 168 -3.35 4.35 11.38
C ILE A 168 -1.99 4.73 10.79
N VAL A 169 -1.28 3.76 10.18
CA VAL A 169 0.02 4.01 9.55
C VAL A 169 -0.09 4.97 8.38
N SER A 170 -1.12 4.83 7.55
CA SER A 170 -1.37 5.72 6.40
C SER A 170 -1.68 7.14 6.84
N LEU A 171 -2.44 7.30 7.93
CA LEU A 171 -2.75 8.61 8.49
C LEU A 171 -1.48 9.30 8.98
N PHE A 172 -0.60 8.56 9.65
CA PHE A 172 0.69 9.10 10.07
C PHE A 172 1.58 9.49 8.89
N ILE A 173 1.69 8.63 7.87
CA ILE A 173 2.45 8.93 6.64
C ILE A 173 1.92 10.22 5.99
N ALA A 174 0.59 10.33 5.85
CA ALA A 174 -0.04 11.49 5.25
C ALA A 174 0.22 12.77 6.06
N LEU A 175 0.09 12.71 7.40
CA LEU A 175 0.38 13.86 8.26
C LEU A 175 1.85 14.29 8.13
N CYS A 176 2.79 13.36 8.27
CA CYS A 176 4.22 13.67 8.18
C CYS A 176 4.59 14.31 6.84
N GLU A 177 4.14 13.72 5.73
CA GLU A 177 4.41 14.28 4.40
C GLU A 177 3.75 15.64 4.21
N TYR A 178 2.49 15.80 4.64
CA TYR A 178 1.73 17.04 4.45
C TYR A 178 2.41 18.25 5.11
N PHE A 179 2.95 18.05 6.32
CA PHE A 179 3.67 19.11 7.03
C PHE A 179 5.12 19.28 6.56
N THR A 180 5.80 18.22 6.13
CA THR A 180 7.21 18.31 5.71
C THR A 180 7.37 19.02 4.37
N VAL A 181 6.40 18.86 3.47
CA VAL A 181 6.42 19.47 2.12
C VAL A 181 5.73 20.85 2.09
N ASP A 182 5.34 21.39 3.25
CA ASP A 182 4.67 22.70 3.39
C ASP A 182 3.40 22.83 2.54
N HIS A 183 2.54 21.80 2.52
CA HIS A 183 1.23 21.90 1.82
C HIS A 183 0.30 22.96 2.43
N LEU A 184 0.56 23.36 3.69
CA LEU A 184 -0.17 24.43 4.36
C LEU A 184 -0.01 25.79 3.67
N TYR A 185 1.12 26.04 2.99
CA TYR A 185 1.35 27.30 2.27
C TYR A 185 0.20 27.63 1.30
N ILE A 186 -0.35 26.61 0.67
CA ILE A 186 -1.37 26.74 -0.37
C ILE A 186 -2.65 27.37 0.16
N ASP A 187 -3.00 27.07 1.41
CA ASP A 187 -4.19 27.60 2.08
C ASP A 187 -3.82 28.71 3.09
N ASN A 188 -2.79 29.52 2.77
CA ASN A 188 -2.30 30.62 3.62
C ASN A 188 -1.94 30.17 5.05
N TYR A 189 -1.28 29.02 5.18
CA TYR A 189 -0.93 28.38 6.44
C TYR A 189 -2.11 27.92 7.32
N HIS A 190 -3.31 27.83 6.75
CA HIS A 190 -4.46 27.20 7.39
C HIS A 190 -4.62 25.74 6.97
N LEU A 191 -5.12 24.90 7.87
CA LEU A 191 -5.38 23.50 7.56
C LEU A 191 -6.73 23.37 6.85
N ASN A 192 -6.70 23.15 5.53
CA ASN A 192 -7.89 22.80 4.78
C ASN A 192 -8.21 21.30 4.91
N TRP A 193 -9.30 20.99 5.61
CA TRP A 193 -9.73 19.61 5.86
C TRP A 193 -10.15 18.86 4.61
N THR A 194 -10.65 19.54 3.57
CA THR A 194 -11.04 18.87 2.32
C THR A 194 -9.80 18.45 1.53
N ARG A 195 -8.81 19.36 1.42
CA ARG A 195 -7.51 19.10 0.79
C ARG A 195 -6.76 17.98 1.52
N PHE A 196 -6.63 18.08 2.83
CA PHE A 196 -6.00 17.04 3.64
C PHE A 196 -6.74 15.70 3.54
N GLY A 197 -8.08 15.72 3.58
CA GLY A 197 -8.91 14.51 3.44
C GLY A 197 -8.69 13.80 2.11
N ASN A 198 -8.66 14.55 1.00
CA ASN A 198 -8.36 14.01 -0.33
C ASN A 198 -6.93 13.46 -0.43
N PHE A 199 -5.96 14.19 0.13
CA PHE A 199 -4.56 13.77 0.16
C PHE A 199 -4.39 12.45 0.93
N PHE A 200 -4.96 12.38 2.14
CA PHE A 200 -4.98 11.16 2.94
C PHE A 200 -5.69 10.02 2.22
N TYR A 201 -6.83 10.28 1.57
CA TYR A 201 -7.59 9.27 0.85
C TYR A 201 -6.75 8.60 -0.25
N PHE A 202 -6.03 9.36 -1.08
CA PHE A 202 -5.20 8.79 -2.13
C PHE A 202 -3.99 8.01 -1.58
N ILE A 203 -3.36 8.48 -0.49
CA ILE A 203 -2.30 7.72 0.20
C ILE A 203 -2.84 6.41 0.78
N TRP A 204 -4.00 6.47 1.44
CA TRP A 204 -4.65 5.31 2.03
C TRP A 204 -5.05 4.29 0.95
N LEU A 205 -5.60 4.76 -0.18
CA LEU A 205 -5.95 3.91 -1.32
C LEU A 205 -4.71 3.21 -1.90
N ASN A 206 -3.60 3.94 -2.07
CA ASN A 206 -2.33 3.36 -2.49
C ASN A 206 -1.89 2.25 -1.53
N ASN A 207 -1.88 2.55 -0.22
CA ASN A 207 -1.44 1.60 0.78
C ASN A 207 -2.34 0.35 0.86
N CYS A 208 -3.65 0.49 0.64
CA CYS A 208 -4.57 -0.65 0.54
C CYS A 208 -4.27 -1.53 -0.68
N PHE A 209 -3.99 -0.89 -1.82
CA PHE A 209 -3.60 -1.59 -3.04
C PHE A 209 -2.29 -2.36 -2.85
N GLN A 210 -1.27 -1.71 -2.29
CA GLN A 210 0.03 -2.32 -2.03
C GLN A 210 -0.03 -3.44 -0.98
N GLN A 211 -0.85 -3.30 0.07
CA GLN A 211 -1.10 -4.38 1.03
C GLN A 211 -1.68 -5.63 0.34
N SER A 212 -2.64 -5.43 -0.57
CA SER A 212 -3.28 -6.51 -1.32
C SER A 212 -2.29 -7.24 -2.23
N VAL A 213 -1.42 -6.50 -2.93
CA VAL A 213 -0.34 -7.05 -3.75
C VAL A 213 0.64 -7.87 -2.90
N GLY A 214 1.01 -7.36 -1.71
CA GLY A 214 1.92 -8.07 -0.80
C GLY A 214 1.36 -9.39 -0.31
N TYR A 215 0.07 -9.42 0.08
CA TYR A 215 -0.59 -10.66 0.47
C TYR A 215 -0.69 -11.66 -0.69
N LEU A 216 -0.99 -11.19 -1.91
CA LEU A 216 -1.04 -12.05 -3.09
C LEU A 216 0.33 -12.70 -3.38
N LEU A 217 1.40 -11.91 -3.41
CA LEU A 217 2.75 -12.42 -3.69
C LEU A 217 3.24 -13.38 -2.61
N CYS A 218 2.91 -13.10 -1.34
CA CYS A 218 3.21 -13.99 -0.23
C CYS A 218 2.50 -15.36 -0.38
N ILE A 219 1.26 -15.39 -0.88
CA ILE A 219 0.54 -16.65 -1.15
C ILE A 219 1.21 -17.42 -2.31
N ILE A 220 1.59 -16.73 -3.39
CA ILE A 220 2.24 -17.35 -4.56
C ILE A 220 3.58 -17.97 -4.18
N PHE A 221 4.39 -17.26 -3.39
CA PHE A 221 5.74 -17.68 -3.00
C PHE A 221 5.80 -18.21 -1.55
N LEU A 222 4.75 -18.91 -1.12
CA LEU A 222 4.63 -19.39 0.25
C LEU A 222 5.86 -20.19 0.72
N GLY A 223 6.44 -19.81 1.86
CA GLY A 223 7.62 -20.46 2.41
C GLY A 223 8.94 -19.98 1.80
N LYS A 224 8.91 -19.11 0.79
CA LYS A 224 10.08 -18.44 0.19
C LYS A 224 9.93 -16.92 0.31
N VAL A 225 10.01 -16.43 1.55
CA VAL A 225 9.77 -15.01 1.90
C VAL A 225 10.69 -14.06 1.13
N GLU A 226 11.95 -14.41 0.96
CA GLU A 226 12.92 -13.61 0.20
C GLU A 226 12.48 -13.40 -1.25
N VAL A 227 11.99 -14.46 -1.91
CA VAL A 227 11.47 -14.40 -3.28
C VAL A 227 10.19 -13.56 -3.32
N ALA A 228 9.32 -13.67 -2.31
CA ALA A 228 8.12 -12.84 -2.20
C ALA A 228 8.46 -11.35 -2.09
N VAL A 229 9.48 -10.99 -1.30
CA VAL A 229 9.92 -9.60 -1.12
C VAL A 229 10.59 -9.06 -2.39
N VAL A 230 11.48 -9.82 -3.03
CA VAL A 230 12.14 -9.37 -4.27
C VAL A 230 11.12 -9.20 -5.41
N SER A 231 10.20 -10.16 -5.57
CA SER A 231 9.12 -10.04 -6.57
C SER A 231 8.19 -8.86 -6.28
N SER A 232 7.93 -8.56 -5.00
CA SER A 232 7.18 -7.37 -4.57
C SER A 232 7.81 -6.09 -5.08
N TYR A 233 9.13 -5.96 -4.95
CA TYR A 233 9.84 -4.79 -5.45
C TYR A 233 9.76 -4.66 -6.97
N ILE A 234 9.95 -5.76 -7.70
CA ILE A 234 9.84 -5.77 -9.16
C ILE A 234 8.44 -5.32 -9.60
N VAL A 235 7.39 -5.82 -8.94
CA VAL A 235 6.00 -5.45 -9.26
C VAL A 235 5.78 -3.94 -9.05
N VAL A 236 6.23 -3.38 -7.92
CA VAL A 236 6.08 -1.94 -7.65
C VAL A 236 6.86 -1.09 -8.66
N LEU A 237 8.07 -1.49 -9.05
CA LEU A 237 8.84 -0.81 -10.12
C LEU A 237 8.08 -0.84 -11.45
N CYS A 238 7.53 -2.00 -11.83
CA CYS A 238 6.73 -2.13 -13.04
C CYS A 238 5.49 -1.23 -13.02
N GLN A 239 4.86 -1.04 -11.86
CA GLN A 239 3.72 -0.13 -11.73
C GLN A 239 4.09 1.33 -12.05
N GLN A 240 5.32 1.76 -11.74
CA GLN A 240 5.76 3.15 -11.96
C GLN A 240 5.80 3.56 -13.44
N PHE A 241 5.92 2.61 -14.37
CA PHE A 241 5.83 2.93 -15.80
C PHE A 241 4.44 3.40 -16.23
N PHE A 242 3.43 3.14 -15.40
CA PHE A 242 2.02 3.41 -15.70
C PHE A 242 1.43 4.58 -14.89
N THR A 243 2.17 5.12 -13.93
CA THR A 243 1.70 6.19 -13.04
C THR A 243 1.59 7.55 -13.73
N GLY A 244 2.34 7.78 -14.81
CA GLY A 244 2.40 9.08 -15.50
C GLY A 244 3.47 10.02 -14.96
N TYR A 245 4.16 9.66 -13.88
CA TYR A 245 5.21 10.51 -13.28
C TYR A 245 6.50 10.53 -14.09
N MET A 246 7.13 9.37 -14.35
CA MET A 246 8.33 9.28 -15.19
C MET A 246 8.02 9.39 -16.68
N PHE A 247 7.06 8.58 -17.14
CA PHE A 247 6.69 8.49 -18.55
C PHE A 247 5.18 8.66 -18.65
N ASN A 248 4.72 9.34 -19.70
CA ASN A 248 3.30 9.36 -20.03
C ASN A 248 3.04 8.34 -21.15
N PRO A 249 2.75 7.07 -20.80
CA PRO A 249 2.60 6.00 -21.79
C PRO A 249 1.41 6.26 -22.73
N TYR A 250 0.44 7.08 -22.32
CA TYR A 250 -0.73 7.45 -23.12
C TYR A 250 -0.40 8.45 -24.24
N LYS A 251 0.74 9.15 -24.15
CA LYS A 251 1.26 10.00 -25.23
C LYS A 251 2.22 9.25 -26.17
N MET A 252 2.65 8.04 -25.79
CA MET A 252 3.58 7.24 -26.58
C MET A 252 2.82 6.41 -27.63
N LYS A 253 3.07 6.68 -28.92
CA LYS A 253 2.40 5.99 -30.04
C LYS A 253 2.75 4.49 -30.14
N THR A 254 3.82 4.05 -29.50
CA THR A 254 4.40 2.71 -29.64
C THR A 254 3.92 1.69 -28.60
N LEU A 255 3.20 2.10 -27.55
CA LEU A 255 2.80 1.17 -26.48
C LEU A 255 1.58 0.32 -26.89
N PRO A 256 1.59 -1.01 -26.65
CA PRO A 256 0.44 -1.86 -26.97
C PRO A 256 -0.83 -1.44 -26.20
N ARG A 257 -1.95 -1.31 -26.92
CA ARG A 257 -3.25 -0.91 -26.35
C ARG A 257 -3.75 -1.82 -25.22
N ILE A 258 -3.40 -3.12 -25.26
CA ILE A 258 -3.75 -4.08 -24.20
C ILE A 258 -3.15 -3.65 -22.86
N ILE A 259 -1.87 -3.24 -22.87
CA ILE A 259 -1.15 -2.86 -21.65
C ILE A 259 -1.75 -1.58 -21.06
N LEU A 260 -2.11 -0.61 -21.91
CA LEU A 260 -2.80 0.60 -21.48
C LEU A 260 -4.16 0.30 -20.84
N ARG A 261 -4.96 -0.57 -21.46
CA ARG A 261 -6.27 -0.97 -20.90
C ARG A 261 -6.12 -1.69 -19.56
N ILE A 262 -5.11 -2.56 -19.40
CA ILE A 262 -4.82 -3.20 -18.11
C ILE A 262 -4.45 -2.15 -17.06
N SER A 263 -3.64 -1.16 -17.42
CA SER A 263 -3.29 -0.05 -16.53
C SER A 263 -4.50 0.79 -16.12
N GLU A 264 -5.47 1.00 -17.01
CA GLU A 264 -6.70 1.73 -16.71
C GLU A 264 -7.58 0.94 -15.74
N VAL A 265 -7.74 -0.37 -15.98
CA VAL A 265 -8.48 -1.27 -15.08
C VAL A 265 -7.84 -1.33 -13.69
N LEU A 266 -6.52 -1.39 -13.62
CA LEU A 266 -5.77 -1.37 -12.35
C LEU A 266 -5.63 0.03 -11.76
N SER A 267 -6.09 1.07 -12.46
CA SER A 267 -6.15 2.46 -11.99
C SER A 267 -4.81 3.01 -11.45
N PHE A 268 -3.68 2.57 -12.01
CA PHE A 268 -2.34 2.98 -11.56
C PHE A 268 -2.10 4.49 -11.64
N LYS A 269 -2.78 5.17 -12.56
CA LYS A 269 -2.69 6.62 -12.77
C LYS A 269 -3.55 7.42 -11.77
N THR A 270 -4.60 6.82 -11.23
CA THR A 270 -5.61 7.51 -10.43
C THR A 270 -5.03 8.09 -9.15
N ILE A 271 -4.16 7.35 -8.47
CA ILE A 271 -3.51 7.81 -7.23
C ILE A 271 -2.56 8.99 -7.49
N PRO A 272 -1.55 8.89 -8.37
CA PRO A 272 -0.70 10.01 -8.78
C PRO A 272 -1.48 11.25 -9.21
N ASN A 273 -2.46 11.08 -10.11
CA ASN A 273 -3.26 12.19 -10.60
C ASN A 273 -4.10 12.81 -9.50
N GLY A 274 -4.67 12.00 -8.60
CA GLY A 274 -5.44 12.46 -7.47
C GLY A 274 -4.60 13.28 -6.48
N LEU A 275 -3.38 12.84 -6.21
CA LEU A 275 -2.42 13.57 -5.37
C LEU A 275 -2.03 14.91 -6.00
N MET A 276 -1.71 14.93 -7.30
CA MET A 276 -1.43 16.18 -8.02
C MET A 276 -2.65 17.10 -8.07
N TYR A 277 -3.84 16.56 -8.35
CA TYR A 277 -5.09 17.32 -8.38
C TYR A 277 -5.44 17.93 -7.02
N THR A 278 -5.17 17.21 -5.92
CA THR A 278 -5.44 17.72 -4.57
C THR A 278 -4.63 18.99 -4.26
N ILE A 279 -3.43 19.10 -4.83
CA ILE A 279 -2.47 20.14 -4.49
C ILE A 279 -2.43 21.27 -5.53
N TYR A 280 -2.62 20.95 -6.81
CA TYR A 280 -2.58 21.91 -7.91
C TYR A 280 -3.92 22.13 -8.60
N GLY A 281 -4.92 21.28 -8.37
CA GLY A 281 -6.24 21.38 -9.00
C GLY A 281 -7.30 22.01 -8.11
N LEU A 282 -7.44 21.54 -6.86
CA LEU A 282 -8.47 22.02 -5.93
C LEU A 282 -8.26 23.49 -5.55
N ASP A 283 -9.28 24.29 -5.87
CA ASP A 283 -9.51 25.68 -5.44
C ASP A 283 -8.33 26.63 -5.72
N ARG A 284 -7.45 26.28 -6.66
CA ARG A 284 -6.26 27.07 -7.01
C ARG A 284 -6.44 27.98 -8.22
N CYS A 285 -7.30 27.57 -9.16
CA CYS A 285 -7.59 28.32 -10.38
C CYS A 285 -9.06 28.80 -10.44
N GLU A 286 -9.81 28.72 -9.33
CA GLU A 286 -11.24 29.09 -9.30
C GLU A 286 -11.50 30.61 -9.25
N ASP A 287 -10.46 31.43 -9.03
CA ASP A 287 -10.57 32.90 -9.14
C ASP A 287 -10.57 33.40 -10.62
N GLU A 288 -10.69 32.49 -11.61
CA GLU A 288 -10.83 32.83 -13.05
C GLU A 288 -12.28 32.74 -13.57
N THR A 289 -13.28 33.06 -12.74
CA THR A 289 -14.66 33.37 -13.17
C THR A 289 -15.15 34.68 -12.58
#